data_AF-A0A3E3I7G2-F1
#
_entry.id   AF-A0A3E3I7G2-F1
#
_cell.length_a   1.000
_cell.length_b   1.000
_cell.length_c   1.000
_cell.angle_alpha   90.00
_cell.angle_beta   90.00
_cell.angle_gamma   90.00
#
_symmetry.space_group_name_H-M   'P 1'
#
loop_
_entity.id
_entity.type
_entity.pdbx_description
1 polymer ?
#
loop_
_entity_poly.entity_id
_entity_poly.type
_entity_poly.pdbx_seq_one_letter_code
_entity_poly.pdbx_strand_id
1 'polypeptide(L)'
;MAKNTRKHSEAVRKKVLTAAVICAVLLILAAIIGTGLLRSAQKEQRKREEKAGVFEPYQPYGLVYDKKEDRLYFNGEQVRYFEDITDTDRYIKWPNKAGAVDVYAERDTIGALIGVSSFSQQEYADRTPSLKDAAGELEISISIDGYTDDVEEMVKERIEDAYEVYGQYGLTYDADSDRLYYHGELVGYFEDTSLKHYFGPFEDSMVKIYAVRDKQGNLTGLDVDEGTK
;
A
#
# COMPACT_ATOMS: atom_id res chain seq x y z
N MET A 1 -35.66 54.59 -16.85
CA MET A 1 -35.40 53.28 -17.49
C MET A 1 -34.03 52.64 -17.17
N ALA A 2 -33.07 53.32 -16.54
CA ALA A 2 -31.70 52.79 -16.32
C ALA A 2 -31.53 51.75 -15.19
N LYS A 3 -32.47 51.61 -14.25
CA LYS A 3 -32.34 50.66 -13.11
C LYS A 3 -32.57 49.20 -13.51
N ASN A 4 -33.38 48.93 -14.54
CA ASN A 4 -33.78 47.56 -14.90
C ASN A 4 -32.69 46.82 -15.69
N THR A 5 -31.96 47.53 -16.55
CA THR A 5 -30.81 47.02 -17.33
C THR A 5 -29.60 46.71 -16.45
N ARG A 6 -29.36 47.50 -15.39
CA ARG A 6 -28.25 47.27 -14.44
C ARG A 6 -28.45 45.99 -13.60
N LYS A 7 -29.68 45.76 -13.12
CA LYS A 7 -30.05 44.56 -12.34
C LYS A 7 -30.01 43.30 -13.20
N HIS A 8 -30.42 43.39 -14.47
CA HIS A 8 -30.30 42.30 -15.44
C HIS A 8 -28.84 41.97 -15.78
N SER A 9 -27.98 42.99 -15.95
CA SER A 9 -26.55 42.81 -16.17
C SER A 9 -25.85 42.14 -14.99
N GLU A 10 -26.19 42.51 -13.75
CA GLU A 10 -25.61 41.89 -12.55
C GLU A 10 -26.06 40.44 -12.37
N ALA A 11 -27.32 40.11 -12.66
CA ALA A 11 -27.82 38.75 -12.58
C ALA A 11 -27.15 37.81 -13.60
N VAL A 12 -26.90 38.31 -14.83
CA VAL A 12 -26.17 37.56 -15.86
C VAL A 12 -24.70 37.38 -15.46
N ARG A 13 -24.03 38.43 -14.96
CA ARG A 13 -22.65 38.34 -14.47
C ARG A 13 -22.49 37.36 -13.31
N LYS A 14 -23.43 37.35 -12.35
CA LYS A 14 -23.42 36.37 -11.25
C LYS A 14 -23.57 34.94 -11.78
N LYS A 15 -24.50 34.68 -12.70
CA LYS A 15 -24.67 33.33 -13.30
C LYS A 15 -23.44 32.86 -14.06
N VAL A 16 -22.82 33.73 -14.85
CA VAL A 16 -21.58 33.42 -15.58
C VAL A 16 -20.42 33.15 -14.62
N LEU A 17 -20.30 33.95 -13.54
CA LEU A 17 -19.28 33.75 -12.51
C LEU A 17 -19.49 32.42 -11.76
N THR A 18 -20.73 32.10 -11.37
CA THR A 18 -21.06 30.81 -10.72
C THR A 18 -20.76 29.63 -11.65
N ALA A 19 -21.11 29.71 -12.93
CA ALA A 19 -20.80 28.66 -13.91
C ALA A 19 -19.29 28.50 -14.13
N ALA A 20 -18.54 29.60 -14.21
CA ALA A 20 -17.07 29.58 -14.34
C ALA A 20 -16.39 28.96 -13.11
N VAL A 21 -16.88 29.26 -11.90
CA VAL A 21 -16.37 28.66 -10.65
C VAL A 21 -16.66 27.16 -10.60
N ILE A 22 -17.87 26.72 -10.99
CA ILE A 22 -18.21 25.29 -11.06
C ILE A 22 -17.32 24.57 -12.07
N CYS A 23 -17.10 25.15 -13.25
CA CYS A 23 -16.21 24.59 -14.27
C CYS A 23 -14.76 24.49 -13.76
N ALA A 24 -14.25 25.53 -13.10
CA ALA A 24 -12.91 25.51 -12.51
C ALA A 24 -12.78 24.43 -11.42
N VAL A 25 -13.78 24.27 -10.54
CA VAL A 25 -13.79 23.22 -9.51
C VAL A 25 -13.83 21.81 -10.14
N LEU A 26 -14.63 21.60 -11.19
CA LEU A 26 -14.68 20.31 -11.89
C LEU A 26 -13.37 19.97 -12.60
N LEU A 27 -12.70 20.96 -13.21
CA LEU A 27 -11.38 20.77 -13.82
C LEU A 27 -10.30 20.46 -12.77
N ILE A 28 -10.34 21.12 -11.62
CA ILE A 28 -9.43 20.84 -10.50
C ILE A 28 -9.68 19.42 -9.95
N LEU A 29 -10.94 19.03 -9.73
CA LEU A 29 -11.28 17.67 -9.28
C LEU A 29 -10.83 16.61 -10.31
N ALA A 30 -11.04 16.85 -11.61
CA ALA A 30 -10.58 15.94 -12.65
C ALA A 30 -9.05 15.85 -12.71
N ALA A 31 -8.33 16.96 -12.49
CA ALA A 31 -6.87 16.97 -12.41
C ALA A 31 -6.37 16.19 -11.17
N ILE A 32 -6.99 16.38 -10.01
CA ILE A 32 -6.66 15.65 -8.76
C ILE A 32 -6.88 14.14 -8.95
N ILE A 33 -8.04 13.74 -9.47
CA ILE A 33 -8.37 12.33 -9.78
C ILE A 33 -7.35 11.76 -10.78
N GLY A 34 -7.03 12.52 -11.84
CA GLY A 34 -6.04 12.12 -12.84
C GLY A 34 -4.64 11.93 -12.25
N THR A 35 -4.21 12.81 -11.35
CA THR A 35 -2.92 12.65 -10.65
C THR A 35 -2.91 11.47 -9.69
N GLY A 36 -4.01 11.19 -8.99
CA GLY A 36 -4.13 10.02 -8.10
C GLY A 36 -4.04 8.70 -8.87
N LEU A 37 -4.77 8.59 -9.99
CA LEU A 37 -4.72 7.40 -10.85
C LEU A 37 -3.32 7.15 -11.46
N LEU A 38 -2.62 8.23 -11.83
CA LEU A 38 -1.27 8.11 -12.36
C LEU A 38 -0.28 7.65 -11.27
N ARG A 39 -0.40 8.19 -10.06
CA ARG A 39 0.40 7.77 -8.90
C ARG A 39 0.16 6.31 -8.54
N SER A 40 -1.10 5.87 -8.48
CA SER A 40 -1.42 4.47 -8.21
C SER A 40 -0.86 3.53 -9.27
N ALA A 41 -0.94 3.91 -10.55
CA ALA A 41 -0.37 3.11 -11.64
C ALA A 41 1.16 3.03 -11.58
N GLN A 42 1.83 4.14 -11.28
CA GLN A 42 3.28 4.18 -11.09
C GLN A 42 3.73 3.31 -9.92
N LYS A 43 2.96 3.34 -8.82
CA LYS A 43 3.25 2.54 -7.64
C LYS A 43 3.06 1.05 -7.89
N GLU A 44 1.99 0.64 -8.56
CA GLU A 44 1.80 -0.76 -8.96
C GLU A 44 2.90 -1.22 -9.94
N GLN A 45 3.39 -0.34 -10.81
CA GLN A 45 4.52 -0.62 -11.67
C GLN A 45 5.82 -0.83 -10.87
N ARG A 46 6.12 0.01 -9.87
CA ARG A 46 7.29 -0.15 -8.99
C ARG A 46 7.24 -1.47 -8.22
N LYS A 47 6.10 -1.79 -7.58
CA LYS A 47 5.90 -3.09 -6.91
C LYS A 47 6.17 -4.29 -7.83
N ARG A 48 5.77 -4.21 -9.10
CA ARG A 48 6.03 -5.25 -10.10
C ARG A 48 7.51 -5.33 -10.48
N GLU A 49 8.22 -4.21 -10.51
CA GLU A 49 9.67 -4.19 -10.75
C GLU A 49 10.44 -4.78 -9.56
N GLU A 50 10.04 -4.46 -8.34
CA GLU A 50 10.60 -5.04 -7.12
C GLU A 50 10.37 -6.56 -7.05
N LYS A 51 9.13 -7.02 -7.24
CA LYS A 51 8.80 -8.45 -7.33
C LYS A 51 9.66 -9.15 -8.39
N ALA A 52 9.90 -8.51 -9.54
CA ALA A 52 10.74 -9.07 -10.58
C ALA A 52 12.20 -9.22 -10.12
N GLY A 53 12.74 -8.27 -9.37
CA GLY A 53 14.07 -8.37 -8.76
C GLY A 53 14.16 -9.51 -7.75
N VAL A 54 13.15 -9.66 -6.88
CA VAL A 54 13.09 -10.77 -5.90
C VAL A 54 13.14 -12.14 -6.58
N PHE A 55 12.45 -12.30 -7.71
CA PHE A 55 12.35 -13.58 -8.40
C PHE A 55 13.43 -13.82 -9.49
N GLU A 56 14.25 -12.82 -9.81
CA GLU A 56 15.34 -12.94 -10.80
C GLU A 56 16.28 -14.13 -10.52
N PRO A 57 16.74 -14.38 -9.28
CA PRO A 57 17.69 -15.48 -9.00
C PRO A 57 17.14 -16.88 -9.30
N TYR A 58 15.82 -17.04 -9.38
CA TYR A 58 15.17 -18.33 -9.60
C TYR A 58 14.92 -18.64 -11.09
N GLN A 59 15.07 -17.63 -11.97
CA GLN A 59 14.84 -17.79 -13.42
C GLN A 59 15.68 -18.89 -14.07
N PRO A 60 16.97 -19.07 -13.73
CA PRO A 60 17.77 -20.17 -14.28
C PRO A 60 17.21 -21.57 -13.95
N TYR A 61 16.38 -21.68 -12.93
CA TYR A 61 15.76 -22.92 -12.47
C TYR A 61 14.31 -23.08 -12.95
N GLY A 62 13.85 -22.21 -13.85
CA GLY A 62 12.54 -22.31 -14.50
C GLY A 62 11.40 -21.57 -13.80
N LEU A 63 11.68 -20.84 -12.71
CA LEU A 63 10.70 -19.99 -12.02
C LEU A 63 10.79 -18.55 -12.54
N VAL A 64 9.74 -18.06 -13.19
CA VAL A 64 9.70 -16.76 -13.86
C VAL A 64 8.52 -15.94 -13.34
N TYR A 65 8.79 -14.70 -12.96
CA TYR A 65 7.77 -13.72 -12.64
C TYR A 65 7.35 -12.92 -13.89
N ASP A 66 6.07 -13.00 -14.25
CA ASP A 66 5.48 -12.19 -15.31
C ASP A 66 4.96 -10.86 -14.73
N LYS A 67 5.66 -9.77 -15.06
CA LYS A 67 5.30 -8.40 -14.61
C LYS A 67 3.94 -7.92 -15.11
N LYS A 68 3.47 -8.38 -16.27
CA LYS A 68 2.19 -7.91 -16.83
C LYS A 68 1.03 -8.56 -16.09
N GLU A 69 1.15 -9.84 -15.84
CA GLU A 69 0.10 -10.62 -15.17
C GLU A 69 0.20 -10.57 -13.65
N ASP A 70 1.35 -10.15 -13.11
CA ASP A 70 1.68 -10.20 -11.68
C ASP A 70 1.54 -11.64 -11.17
N ARG A 71 2.13 -12.60 -11.90
CA ARG A 71 2.04 -14.03 -11.61
C ARG A 71 3.39 -14.71 -11.76
N LEU A 72 3.58 -15.78 -10.98
CA LEU A 72 4.72 -16.68 -11.11
C LEU A 72 4.36 -17.85 -12.03
N TYR A 73 5.34 -18.26 -12.82
CA TYR A 73 5.27 -19.43 -13.69
C TYR A 73 6.47 -20.33 -13.43
N PHE A 74 6.23 -21.63 -13.29
CA PHE A 74 7.27 -22.65 -13.21
C PHE A 74 7.16 -23.55 -14.42
N ASN A 75 8.18 -23.56 -15.28
CA ASN A 75 8.19 -24.31 -16.54
C ASN A 75 6.94 -24.07 -17.42
N GLY A 76 6.38 -22.86 -17.37
CA GLY A 76 5.19 -22.46 -18.13
C GLY A 76 3.84 -22.72 -17.42
N GLU A 77 3.83 -23.36 -16.25
CA GLU A 77 2.61 -23.55 -15.45
C GLU A 77 2.50 -22.47 -14.37
N GLN A 78 1.31 -21.88 -14.22
CA GLN A 78 1.07 -20.83 -13.23
C GLN A 78 1.23 -21.39 -11.82
N VAL A 79 2.09 -20.74 -11.04
CA VAL A 79 2.38 -21.09 -9.66
C VAL A 79 1.26 -20.60 -8.75
N ARG A 80 0.73 -21.55 -7.98
CA ARG A 80 -0.26 -21.34 -6.93
C ARG A 80 0.42 -21.07 -5.59
N TYR A 81 1.55 -21.73 -5.33
CA TYR A 81 2.32 -21.52 -4.13
C TYR A 81 3.81 -21.62 -4.42
N PHE A 82 4.60 -20.66 -3.97
CA PHE A 82 6.05 -20.77 -3.90
C PHE A 82 6.53 -20.55 -2.47
N GLU A 83 7.54 -21.30 -2.05
CA GLU A 83 8.29 -20.98 -0.83
C GLU A 83 9.80 -21.16 -0.99
N ASP A 84 10.55 -20.27 -0.38
CA ASP A 84 11.97 -20.40 -0.10
C ASP A 84 12.17 -20.09 1.38
N ILE A 85 12.33 -21.14 2.18
CA ILE A 85 12.44 -21.04 3.64
C ILE A 85 13.84 -21.50 4.02
N THR A 86 14.64 -20.57 4.53
CA THR A 86 16.00 -20.87 5.01
C THR A 86 16.02 -21.13 6.52
N ASP A 87 15.18 -20.44 7.28
CA ASP A 87 14.95 -20.61 8.72
C ASP A 87 13.62 -19.96 9.12
N THR A 88 13.31 -19.91 10.42
CA THR A 88 12.03 -19.37 10.93
C THR A 88 11.82 -17.90 10.62
N ASP A 89 12.89 -17.15 10.44
CA ASP A 89 12.86 -15.69 10.37
C ASP A 89 13.27 -15.17 8.98
N ARG A 90 13.76 -16.06 8.10
CA ARG A 90 14.17 -15.77 6.74
C ARG A 90 13.45 -16.67 5.73
N TYR A 91 12.40 -16.13 5.12
CA TYR A 91 11.62 -16.78 4.09
C TYR A 91 11.08 -15.83 3.02
N ILE A 92 10.82 -16.39 1.84
CA ILE A 92 10.04 -15.79 0.76
C ILE A 92 8.89 -16.74 0.46
N LYS A 93 7.66 -16.22 0.39
CA LYS A 93 6.47 -16.99 0.03
C LYS A 93 5.61 -16.22 -0.97
N TRP A 94 4.97 -16.98 -1.85
CA TRP A 94 3.99 -16.46 -2.80
C TRP A 94 2.72 -17.32 -2.76
N PRO A 95 1.75 -16.99 -1.89
CA PRO A 95 0.46 -17.65 -1.87
C PRO A 95 -0.50 -17.02 -2.89
N ASN A 96 -1.01 -17.82 -3.81
CA ASN A 96 -1.92 -17.39 -4.86
C ASN A 96 -2.93 -18.50 -5.15
N LYS A 97 -4.23 -18.27 -4.95
CA LYS A 97 -5.24 -19.32 -5.20
C LYS A 97 -5.31 -19.77 -6.66
N ALA A 98 -4.92 -18.90 -7.59
CA ALA A 98 -5.00 -19.14 -9.03
C ALA A 98 -3.66 -19.73 -9.51
N GLY A 99 -3.57 -21.06 -9.61
CA GLY A 99 -2.40 -21.73 -10.17
C GLY A 99 -2.57 -23.24 -10.14
N ALA A 100 -1.73 -23.94 -10.89
CA ALA A 100 -1.80 -25.40 -11.05
C ALA A 100 -0.68 -26.13 -10.29
N VAL A 101 0.40 -25.43 -9.94
CA VAL A 101 1.59 -26.03 -9.33
C VAL A 101 2.00 -25.30 -8.05
N ASP A 102 2.40 -26.07 -7.04
CA ASP A 102 3.09 -25.58 -5.85
C ASP A 102 4.58 -25.93 -6.01
N VAL A 103 5.49 -25.01 -5.72
CA VAL A 103 6.95 -25.17 -5.85
C VAL A 103 7.71 -24.67 -4.63
N TYR A 104 8.93 -25.15 -4.43
CA TYR A 104 9.85 -24.67 -3.41
C TYR A 104 11.27 -24.50 -3.95
N ALA A 105 12.03 -23.60 -3.35
CA ALA A 105 13.44 -23.42 -3.62
C ALA A 105 14.28 -24.54 -3.00
N GLU A 106 15.26 -25.04 -3.75
CA GLU A 106 16.24 -26.00 -3.26
C GLU A 106 17.55 -25.27 -2.95
N ARG A 107 18.09 -25.48 -1.75
CA ARG A 107 19.36 -24.92 -1.32
C ARG A 107 20.34 -26.02 -0.95
N ASP A 108 21.62 -25.78 -1.21
CA ASP A 108 22.68 -26.67 -0.76
C ASP A 108 22.96 -26.51 0.76
N THR A 109 23.94 -27.26 1.25
CA THR A 109 24.31 -27.27 2.68
C THR A 109 24.88 -25.95 3.19
N ILE A 110 25.33 -25.06 2.30
CA ILE A 110 25.84 -23.72 2.65
C ILE A 110 24.78 -22.62 2.39
N GLY A 111 23.57 -23.02 2.01
CA GLY A 111 22.44 -22.12 1.78
C GLY A 111 22.41 -21.49 0.39
N ALA A 112 23.25 -21.91 -0.55
CA ALA A 112 23.19 -21.41 -1.92
C ALA A 112 21.97 -22.00 -2.65
N LEU A 113 21.26 -21.16 -3.42
CA LEU A 113 20.17 -21.62 -4.28
C LEU A 113 20.74 -22.53 -5.39
N ILE A 114 20.20 -23.74 -5.50
CA ILE A 114 20.64 -24.75 -6.47
C ILE A 114 19.51 -25.27 -7.37
N GLY A 115 18.26 -24.93 -7.07
CA GLY A 115 17.11 -25.44 -7.82
C GLY A 115 15.77 -24.85 -7.38
N VAL A 116 14.73 -25.21 -8.13
CA VAL A 116 13.33 -25.05 -7.76
C VAL A 116 12.63 -26.35 -8.15
N SER A 117 11.87 -26.93 -7.23
CA SER A 117 11.19 -28.21 -7.41
C SER A 117 9.70 -28.12 -7.07
N SER A 118 8.90 -29.03 -7.62
CA SER A 118 7.46 -29.09 -7.32
C SER A 118 7.18 -29.89 -6.05
N PHE A 119 6.20 -29.43 -5.28
CA PHE A 119 5.61 -30.22 -4.20
C PHE A 119 4.82 -31.41 -4.75
N SER A 120 4.59 -32.40 -3.88
CA SER A 120 3.74 -33.54 -4.18
C SER A 120 2.25 -33.14 -4.28
N GLN A 121 1.45 -33.99 -4.92
CA GLN A 121 0.00 -33.78 -4.97
C GLN A 121 -0.69 -33.86 -3.60
N GLN A 122 -0.13 -34.61 -2.65
CA GLN A 122 -0.66 -34.66 -1.29
C GLN A 122 -0.45 -33.31 -0.59
N GLU A 123 0.76 -32.75 -0.66
CA GLU A 123 1.07 -31.43 -0.08
C GLU A 123 0.25 -30.31 -0.74
N TYR A 124 0.06 -30.40 -2.07
CA TYR A 124 -0.83 -29.52 -2.80
C TYR A 124 -2.27 -29.59 -2.25
N ALA A 125 -2.80 -30.79 -2.04
CA ALA A 125 -4.15 -30.98 -1.50
C ALA A 125 -4.25 -30.45 -0.06
N ASP A 126 -3.27 -30.75 0.78
CA ASP A 126 -3.24 -30.35 2.19
C ASP A 126 -3.15 -28.83 2.37
N ARG A 127 -2.47 -28.13 1.45
CA ARG A 127 -2.35 -26.66 1.45
C ARG A 127 -3.58 -25.96 0.86
N THR A 128 -4.38 -26.63 0.04
CA THR A 128 -5.54 -26.03 -0.65
C THR A 128 -6.50 -25.27 0.29
N PRO A 129 -6.82 -25.77 1.51
CA PRO A 129 -7.69 -25.04 2.43
C PRO A 129 -7.16 -23.69 2.91
N SER A 130 -5.84 -23.52 3.04
CA SER A 130 -5.24 -22.27 3.54
C SER A 130 -5.09 -21.18 2.46
N LEU A 131 -5.14 -21.56 1.18
CA LEU A 131 -4.97 -20.64 0.05
C LEU A 131 -6.27 -20.08 -0.52
N LYS A 132 -7.43 -20.36 0.09
CA LYS A 132 -8.76 -20.02 -0.48
C LYS A 132 -8.91 -18.54 -0.87
N ASP A 133 -8.32 -17.65 -0.07
CA ASP A 133 -8.44 -16.20 -0.23
C ASP A 133 -7.12 -15.55 -0.71
N ALA A 134 -6.10 -16.35 -1.01
CA ALA A 134 -4.79 -15.86 -1.40
C ALA A 134 -4.80 -15.20 -2.79
N ALA A 135 -4.19 -14.02 -2.90
CA ALA A 135 -4.25 -13.18 -4.10
C ALA A 135 -2.92 -13.06 -4.89
N GLY A 136 -1.85 -13.73 -4.44
CA GLY A 136 -0.50 -13.55 -5.00
C GLY A 136 0.22 -12.34 -4.39
N GLU A 137 0.02 -12.11 -3.10
CA GLU A 137 0.78 -11.09 -2.37
C GLU A 137 2.11 -11.68 -1.93
N LEU A 138 3.21 -10.99 -2.24
CA LEU A 138 4.56 -11.44 -1.91
C LEU A 138 4.78 -11.29 -0.40
N GLU A 139 5.04 -12.40 0.27
CA GLU A 139 5.38 -12.46 1.68
C GLU A 139 6.89 -12.65 1.82
N ILE A 140 7.57 -11.71 2.46
CA ILE A 140 8.99 -11.78 2.74
C ILE A 140 9.20 -11.53 4.23
N SER A 141 9.94 -12.42 4.87
CA SER A 141 10.54 -12.19 6.18
C SER A 141 12.04 -12.33 6.03
N ILE A 142 12.79 -11.35 6.51
CA ILE A 142 14.23 -11.38 6.55
C ILE A 142 14.62 -10.77 7.90
N SER A 143 14.90 -11.60 8.92
CA SER A 143 15.64 -11.10 10.08
C SER A 143 17.11 -10.99 9.70
N ILE A 144 17.48 -9.90 9.03
CA ILE A 144 18.89 -9.54 8.90
C ILE A 144 19.17 -8.51 9.98
N ASP A 145 20.24 -8.79 10.73
CA ASP A 145 21.02 -7.90 11.60
C ASP A 145 21.67 -6.75 10.81
N GLY A 146 20.88 -6.08 9.98
CA GLY A 146 21.31 -5.23 8.88
C GLY A 146 20.12 -4.94 7.96
N TYR A 147 19.23 -4.09 8.46
CA TYR A 147 18.23 -3.36 7.67
C TYR A 147 18.81 -3.00 6.28
N THR A 148 18.18 -3.49 5.21
CA THR A 148 18.50 -3.03 3.85
C THR A 148 17.62 -1.83 3.53
N ASP A 149 18.18 -0.78 2.94
CA ASP A 149 17.46 0.47 2.60
C ASP A 149 16.15 0.19 1.82
N ASP A 150 16.15 -0.82 0.94
CA ASP A 150 14.98 -1.23 0.16
C ASP A 150 13.80 -1.73 1.03
N VAL A 151 14.09 -2.41 2.15
CA VAL A 151 13.05 -2.90 3.08
C VAL A 151 12.55 -1.75 3.95
N GLU A 152 13.43 -0.80 4.30
CA GLU A 152 13.03 0.41 5.00
C GLU A 152 12.08 1.26 4.15
N GLU A 153 12.39 1.46 2.87
CA GLU A 153 11.54 2.20 1.94
C GLU A 153 10.19 1.49 1.72
N MET A 154 10.17 0.16 1.59
CA MET A 154 8.92 -0.62 1.51
C MET A 154 8.06 -0.51 2.79
N VAL A 155 8.68 -0.52 3.97
CA VAL A 155 7.97 -0.34 5.24
C VAL A 155 7.39 1.08 5.32
N LYS A 156 8.17 2.09 4.92
CA LYS A 156 7.71 3.48 4.87
C LYS A 156 6.58 3.70 3.88
N GLU A 157 6.64 3.14 2.67
CA GLU A 157 5.53 3.22 1.70
C GLU A 157 4.24 2.56 2.26
N ARG A 158 4.36 1.40 2.92
CA ARG A 158 3.21 0.74 3.57
C ARG A 158 2.63 1.56 4.71
N ILE A 159 3.47 2.27 5.44
CA ILE A 159 3.05 3.19 6.50
C ILE A 159 2.35 4.41 5.89
N GLU A 160 2.91 5.03 4.85
CA GLU A 160 2.29 6.16 4.14
C GLU A 160 0.88 5.81 3.66
N ASP A 161 0.71 4.65 3.03
CA ASP A 161 -0.59 4.12 2.60
C ASP A 161 -1.58 3.96 3.74
N ALA A 162 -1.11 3.36 4.84
CA ALA A 162 -1.93 3.11 6.01
C ALA A 162 -2.48 4.41 6.60
N TYR A 163 -1.79 5.53 6.41
CA TYR A 163 -2.17 6.85 6.90
C TYR A 163 -2.85 7.76 5.86
N GLU A 164 -2.83 7.44 4.57
CA GLU A 164 -3.42 8.26 3.50
C GLU A 164 -4.90 8.59 3.74
N VAL A 165 -5.67 7.64 4.30
CA VAL A 165 -7.11 7.81 4.58
C VAL A 165 -7.41 8.96 5.55
N TYR A 166 -6.47 9.29 6.44
CA TYR A 166 -6.61 10.38 7.41
C TYR A 166 -6.16 11.74 6.84
N GLY A 167 -5.51 11.76 5.68
CA GLY A 167 -5.00 12.97 5.02
C GLY A 167 -6.08 14.01 4.73
N GLN A 168 -7.32 13.57 4.47
CA GLN A 168 -8.47 14.47 4.30
C GLN A 168 -8.79 15.30 5.55
N TYR A 169 -8.32 14.86 6.73
CA TYR A 169 -8.46 15.54 8.01
C TYR A 169 -7.19 16.27 8.45
N GLY A 170 -6.15 16.30 7.61
CA GLY A 170 -4.91 17.04 7.89
C GLY A 170 -3.79 16.22 8.53
N LEU A 171 -3.96 14.91 8.70
CA LEU A 171 -2.90 14.01 9.17
C LEU A 171 -2.06 13.50 8.00
N THR A 172 -0.75 13.70 8.05
CA THR A 172 0.19 13.26 7.01
C THR A 172 1.33 12.47 7.64
N TYR A 173 1.75 11.40 6.98
CA TYR A 173 2.99 10.70 7.30
C TYR A 173 4.14 11.25 6.43
N ASP A 174 5.29 11.49 7.05
CA ASP A 174 6.52 11.90 6.39
C ASP A 174 7.54 10.77 6.50
N ALA A 175 7.87 10.15 5.36
CA ALA A 175 8.77 9.01 5.28
C ALA A 175 10.23 9.36 5.61
N ASP A 176 10.63 10.61 5.37
CA ASP A 176 12.00 11.09 5.61
C ASP A 176 12.29 11.19 7.11
N SER A 177 11.37 11.75 7.90
CA SER A 177 11.48 11.82 9.36
C SER A 177 10.94 10.60 10.10
N ASP A 178 10.20 9.72 9.41
CA ASP A 178 9.40 8.63 9.98
C ASP A 178 8.44 9.12 11.07
N ARG A 179 7.68 10.18 10.76
CA ARG A 179 6.77 10.84 11.72
C ARG A 179 5.43 11.22 11.12
N LEU A 180 4.43 11.28 12.01
CA LEU A 180 3.12 11.85 11.71
C LEU A 180 3.09 13.35 12.03
N TYR A 181 2.42 14.10 11.16
CA TYR A 181 2.15 15.52 11.31
C TYR A 181 0.66 15.79 11.16
N TYR A 182 0.11 16.65 12.01
CA TYR A 182 -1.26 17.13 11.92
C TYR A 182 -1.25 18.62 11.62
N HIS A 183 -1.70 19.00 10.42
CA HIS A 183 -1.57 20.37 9.89
C HIS A 183 -0.15 20.94 9.99
N GLY A 184 0.87 20.08 9.87
CA GLY A 184 2.27 20.44 9.98
C GLY A 184 2.84 20.45 11.41
N GLU A 185 2.03 20.21 12.43
CA GLU A 185 2.51 20.03 13.81
C GLU A 185 2.85 18.55 14.08
N LEU A 186 3.99 18.32 14.74
CA LEU A 186 4.48 16.98 15.04
C LEU A 186 3.50 16.25 15.96
N VAL A 187 3.16 14.99 15.65
CA VAL A 187 2.27 14.16 16.47
C VAL A 187 3.08 13.26 17.41
N GLY A 188 2.69 13.24 18.68
CA GLY A 188 3.28 12.39 19.72
C GLY A 188 2.62 11.03 19.84
N TYR A 189 1.31 10.95 19.57
CA TYR A 189 0.57 9.68 19.58
C TYR A 189 -0.61 9.71 18.59
N PHE A 190 -0.79 8.62 17.85
CA PHE A 190 -1.97 8.41 17.03
C PHE A 190 -2.58 7.03 17.28
N GLU A 191 -3.91 6.95 17.27
CA GLU A 191 -4.65 5.69 17.40
C GLU A 191 -5.92 5.66 16.54
N ASP A 192 -6.08 4.57 15.78
CA ASP A 192 -7.35 4.11 15.25
C ASP A 192 -7.60 2.68 15.73
N THR A 193 -8.44 2.55 16.76
CA THR A 193 -8.80 1.25 17.35
C THR A 193 -9.52 0.30 16.38
N SER A 194 -10.26 0.85 15.41
CA SER A 194 -11.04 0.03 14.47
C SER A 194 -10.16 -0.65 13.45
N LEU A 195 -9.11 0.06 12.99
CA LEU A 195 -8.11 -0.50 12.08
C LEU A 195 -6.89 -1.08 12.81
N LYS A 196 -6.80 -0.90 14.13
CA LYS A 196 -5.62 -1.21 14.95
C LYS A 196 -4.36 -0.51 14.43
N HIS A 197 -4.51 0.72 13.94
CA HIS A 197 -3.37 1.56 13.56
C HIS A 197 -2.93 2.35 14.79
N TYR A 198 -1.65 2.25 15.13
CA TYR A 198 -1.04 2.94 16.27
C TYR A 198 0.27 3.56 15.82
N PHE A 199 0.56 4.77 16.29
CA PHE A 199 1.83 5.45 16.03
C PHE A 199 2.32 6.15 17.30
N GLY A 200 3.58 5.96 17.67
CA GLY A 200 4.11 6.38 18.97
C GLY A 200 3.78 5.40 20.11
N PRO A 201 3.90 5.82 21.38
CA PRO A 201 4.08 7.20 21.83
C PRO A 201 5.50 7.74 21.61
N PHE A 202 5.61 9.04 21.31
CA PHE A 202 6.84 9.80 21.28
C PHE A 202 6.76 10.94 22.30
N GLU A 203 7.83 11.16 23.07
CA GLU A 203 7.84 12.17 24.16
C GLU A 203 8.11 13.59 23.65
N ASP A 204 8.48 13.75 22.38
CA ASP A 204 8.85 15.02 21.75
C ASP A 204 7.67 15.79 21.16
N SER A 205 6.45 15.27 21.31
CA SER A 205 5.21 16.00 21.04
C SER A 205 4.12 15.61 22.03
N MET A 206 3.33 16.61 22.43
CA MET A 206 2.16 16.42 23.29
C MET A 206 0.87 16.18 22.50
N VAL A 207 0.91 16.33 21.17
CA VAL A 207 -0.27 16.19 20.30
C VAL A 207 -0.65 14.71 20.21
N LYS A 208 -1.84 14.38 20.69
CA LYS A 208 -2.44 13.04 20.62
C LYS A 208 -3.67 13.07 19.75
N ILE A 209 -3.79 12.08 18.88
CA ILE A 209 -4.86 12.02 17.87
C ILE A 209 -5.56 10.67 17.93
N TYR A 210 -6.89 10.71 17.92
CA TYR A 210 -7.75 9.53 17.91
C TYR A 210 -8.67 9.57 16.70
N ALA A 211 -8.70 8.50 15.91
CA ALA A 211 -9.61 8.40 14.78
C ALA A 211 -11.06 8.24 15.25
N VAL A 212 -11.96 9.06 14.70
CA VAL A 212 -13.39 9.03 15.02
C VAL A 212 -14.14 8.39 13.87
N ARG A 213 -14.82 7.27 14.15
CA ARG A 213 -15.62 6.52 13.18
C ARG A 213 -17.08 6.51 13.54
N ASP A 214 -17.95 6.45 12.52
CA ASP A 214 -19.37 6.22 12.72
C ASP A 214 -19.67 4.76 13.11
N LYS A 215 -20.95 4.45 13.35
CA LYS A 215 -21.38 3.09 13.72
C LYS A 215 -21.22 2.06 12.58
N GLN A 216 -21.00 2.53 11.35
CA GLN A 216 -20.76 1.70 10.18
C GLN A 216 -19.25 1.47 9.94
N GLY A 217 -18.39 2.10 10.75
CA GLY A 217 -16.94 2.00 10.65
C GLY A 217 -16.32 3.01 9.69
N ASN A 218 -17.09 3.94 9.12
CA ASN A 218 -16.53 4.96 8.24
C ASN A 218 -15.79 6.00 9.07
N LEU A 219 -14.63 6.43 8.59
CA LEU A 219 -13.90 7.54 9.19
C LEU A 219 -14.71 8.83 9.03
N THR A 220 -14.91 9.54 10.14
CA THR A 220 -15.71 10.78 10.19
C THR A 220 -14.91 11.98 10.68
N GLY A 221 -13.77 11.76 11.32
CA GLY A 221 -12.91 12.82 11.82
C GLY A 221 -11.72 12.31 12.61
N LEU A 222 -10.96 13.26 13.14
CA LEU A 222 -9.89 13.06 14.10
C LEU A 222 -10.23 13.89 15.35
N ASP A 223 -10.15 13.25 16.52
CA ASP A 223 -10.19 13.93 17.81
C ASP A 223 -8.75 14.25 18.24
N VAL A 224 -8.47 15.51 18.52
CA VAL A 224 -7.11 16.01 18.70
C VAL A 224 -6.97 16.65 20.08
N ASP A 225 -6.12 16.05 20.90
CA ASP A 225 -5.69 16.58 22.19
C ASP A 225 -4.28 17.16 22.02
N GLU A 226 -4.18 18.49 21.91
CA GLU A 226 -2.90 19.19 21.73
C GLU A 226 -2.07 19.25 23.03
N GLY A 227 -2.61 18.77 24.16
CA GLY A 227 -2.02 18.95 25.48
C GLY A 227 -2.06 20.43 25.93
N THR A 228 -2.28 20.66 27.23
CA THR A 228 -2.20 22.03 27.77
C THR A 228 -0.77 22.57 27.63
N LYS A 229 -0.59 23.67 26.88
CA LYS A 229 0.66 24.45 26.84
C LYS A 229 1.02 25.02 28.22
#